data_AF-A0A0D1KN21-F1
#
_entry.id   AF-A0A0D1KN21-F1
#
_cell.length_a   1.000
_cell.length_b   1.000
_cell.length_c   1.000
_cell.angle_alpha   90.00
_cell.angle_beta   90.00
_cell.angle_gamma   90.00
#
_symmetry.space_group_name_H-M   'P 1'
#
loop_
_entity.id
_entity.type
_entity.pdbx_description
1 polymer ?
#
loop_
_entity_poly.entity_id
_entity_poly.type
_entity_poly.pdbx_seq_one_letter_code
_entity_poly.pdbx_strand_id
1 'polypeptide(L)'
;MKIATFEFGSVKIEKDLVTIQIPKNQFRYDNLTELEDVKNGKVDFLPLKNIKEDGDRVTLQYEKPNTVESLLKVKKESLVVRLSIVKTILEKAPLDDPDFSVSIHPATVFYRPMTTVKFTYQANNLMPQEKNFNDFERYKALALSIVSGFSYEVCLNDKQRVLKSKNPLLLSIAETQSREQLLRDLEEHLDYMQYSFIEGVKQTKRKSRIKNIIFATVGIAALLIAVGLTKSAANKQYASAVASYEEKIEQKGAEVKLQQYLSDGDYDKAAETMKEAGKSEKDISDMYLGAGLFQKALDVYPKNLEKVIETLYKDGKQEKILDLKMKDNDYLELEKSIVSYDSNALKAEISFLEDGTDEKQAVRMAKAFLDHGDIKSAQMVQDKFNNKELQAAIDLKNKNDQLQKEKDNLKKIQKDKDKEKDKKKKKDLEKQEKKAKDAIDSLEKEIDDLKKSSESK
;
A
#
# COMPACT_ATOMS: atom_id res chain seq x y z
N MET A 1 -14.42 -34.71 23.94
CA MET A 1 -15.55 -33.79 24.16
C MET A 1 -15.00 -32.40 24.42
N LYS A 2 -15.52 -31.35 23.76
CA LYS A 2 -15.14 -29.96 24.02
C LYS A 2 -16.41 -29.13 24.25
N ILE A 3 -16.39 -28.27 25.27
CA ILE A 3 -17.46 -27.31 25.56
C ILE A 3 -16.90 -25.91 25.34
N ALA A 4 -17.67 -25.07 24.68
CA ALA A 4 -17.37 -23.66 24.48
C ALA A 4 -18.64 -22.84 24.69
N THR A 5 -18.48 -21.56 25.00
CA THR A 5 -19.58 -20.59 25.04
C THR A 5 -19.63 -19.80 23.74
N PHE A 6 -20.79 -19.26 23.43
CA PHE A 6 -21.03 -18.27 22.38
C PHE A 6 -22.11 -17.31 22.87
N GLU A 7 -22.52 -16.34 22.05
CA GLU A 7 -23.30 -15.15 22.43
C GLU A 7 -24.51 -15.45 23.36
N PHE A 8 -25.23 -16.55 23.12
CA PHE A 8 -26.49 -16.87 23.79
C PHE A 8 -26.46 -18.15 24.63
N GLY A 9 -25.34 -18.88 24.63
CA GLY A 9 -25.34 -20.20 25.25
C GLY A 9 -24.03 -20.95 25.13
N SER A 10 -24.15 -22.28 25.08
CA SER A 10 -22.99 -23.18 25.02
C SER A 10 -23.09 -24.16 23.87
N VAL A 11 -21.92 -24.51 23.33
CA VAL A 11 -21.75 -25.50 22.27
C VAL A 11 -20.95 -26.66 22.81
N LYS A 12 -21.54 -27.85 22.78
CA LYS A 12 -20.89 -29.12 23.07
C LYS A 12 -20.57 -29.82 21.75
N ILE A 13 -19.29 -30.10 21.54
CA ILE A 13 -18.79 -30.71 20.31
C ILE A 13 -18.29 -32.13 20.61
N GLU A 14 -18.94 -33.09 19.96
CA GLU A 14 -18.63 -34.51 19.98
C GLU A 14 -18.11 -34.96 18.60
N LYS A 15 -17.93 -36.27 18.39
CA LYS A 15 -17.31 -36.78 17.17
C LYS A 15 -18.20 -36.52 15.95
N ASP A 16 -19.46 -36.88 16.10
CA ASP A 16 -20.53 -36.95 15.08
C ASP A 16 -21.73 -36.04 15.40
N LEU A 17 -21.71 -35.35 16.54
CA LEU A 17 -22.79 -34.49 17.01
C LEU A 17 -22.26 -33.14 17.49
N VAL A 18 -23.00 -32.07 17.18
CA VAL A 18 -22.85 -30.75 17.78
C VAL A 18 -24.15 -30.40 18.47
N THR A 19 -24.07 -30.06 19.75
CA THR A 19 -25.23 -29.70 20.56
C THR A 19 -25.10 -28.26 21.03
N ILE A 20 -26.05 -27.41 20.65
CA ILE A 20 -26.16 -26.04 21.16
C ILE A 20 -27.22 -26.03 22.26
N GLN A 21 -26.90 -25.44 23.41
CA GLN A 21 -27.82 -25.27 24.53
C GLN A 21 -27.97 -23.79 24.85
N ILE A 22 -29.21 -23.33 24.89
CA ILE A 22 -29.58 -21.94 25.14
C ILE A 22 -30.66 -21.91 26.23
N PRO A 23 -30.56 -21.02 27.23
CA PRO A 23 -31.63 -20.79 28.20
C PRO A 23 -32.97 -20.45 27.54
N LYS A 24 -34.05 -21.08 27.98
CA LYS A 24 -35.41 -20.91 27.43
C LYS A 24 -35.88 -19.46 27.49
N ASN A 25 -35.50 -18.71 28.53
CA ASN A 25 -35.88 -17.31 28.71
C ASN A 25 -35.28 -16.34 27.67
N GLN A 26 -34.39 -16.81 26.80
CA GLN A 26 -33.88 -16.02 25.67
C GLN A 26 -34.73 -16.15 24.40
N PHE A 27 -35.69 -17.07 24.39
CA PHE A 27 -36.60 -17.29 23.26
C PHE A 27 -37.93 -16.58 23.46
N ARG A 28 -38.68 -16.43 22.36
CA ARG A 28 -39.98 -15.75 22.31
C ARG A 28 -41.10 -16.60 21.73
N TYR A 29 -40.87 -17.89 21.50
CA TYR A 29 -41.89 -18.80 20.99
C TYR A 29 -42.91 -19.14 22.09
N ASP A 30 -44.14 -19.44 21.68
CA ASP A 30 -45.16 -20.02 22.56
C ASP A 30 -45.15 -21.55 22.44
N ASN A 31 -44.84 -22.08 21.26
CA ASN A 31 -44.72 -23.50 20.95
C ASN A 31 -43.39 -23.81 20.24
N LEU A 32 -42.70 -24.88 20.68
CA LEU A 32 -41.42 -25.31 20.13
C LEU A 32 -41.48 -25.60 18.62
N THR A 33 -42.64 -26.00 18.08
CA THR A 33 -42.82 -26.24 16.64
C THR A 33 -42.62 -24.99 15.79
N GLU A 34 -42.75 -23.80 16.38
CA GLU A 34 -42.50 -22.52 15.69
C GLU A 34 -41.00 -22.30 15.40
N LEU A 35 -40.12 -23.11 15.99
CA LEU A 35 -38.68 -23.10 15.70
C LEU A 35 -38.30 -24.07 14.59
N GLU A 36 -39.23 -24.84 14.03
CA GLU A 36 -38.91 -25.90 13.08
C GLU A 36 -38.55 -25.38 11.67
N ASP A 37 -38.90 -24.12 11.36
CA ASP A 37 -38.53 -23.45 10.12
C ASP A 37 -37.00 -23.40 9.89
N VAL A 38 -36.22 -23.28 10.96
CA VAL A 38 -34.75 -23.35 10.90
C VAL A 38 -34.20 -24.74 10.61
N LYS A 39 -35.03 -25.79 10.47
CA LYS A 39 -34.57 -27.11 9.99
C LYS A 39 -34.40 -27.18 8.47
N ASN A 40 -34.98 -26.24 7.72
CA ASN A 40 -34.82 -26.15 6.27
C ASN A 40 -33.41 -25.64 5.93
N GLY A 41 -32.42 -26.53 6.05
CA GLY A 41 -31.01 -26.19 5.99
C GLY A 41 -30.52 -25.75 4.61
N LYS A 42 -29.73 -24.67 4.58
CA LYS A 42 -28.93 -24.27 3.41
C LYS A 42 -27.69 -25.17 3.30
N VAL A 43 -27.14 -25.31 2.09
CA VAL A 43 -25.98 -26.19 1.81
C VAL A 43 -24.79 -25.92 2.74
N ASP A 44 -24.61 -24.68 3.19
CA ASP A 44 -23.51 -24.25 4.04
C ASP A 44 -23.71 -24.47 5.53
N PHE A 45 -24.77 -25.16 5.94
CA PHE A 45 -25.06 -25.45 7.34
C PHE A 45 -24.91 -26.93 7.65
N LEU A 46 -24.56 -27.24 8.90
CA LEU A 46 -24.68 -28.60 9.40
C LEU A 46 -26.16 -28.98 9.52
N PRO A 47 -26.54 -30.22 9.18
CA PRO A 47 -27.95 -30.62 9.25
C PRO A 47 -28.47 -30.56 10.70
N LEU A 48 -29.46 -29.71 10.97
CA LEU A 48 -30.19 -29.67 12.24
C LEU A 48 -31.16 -30.85 12.29
N LYS A 49 -30.94 -31.79 13.23
CA LYS A 49 -31.75 -33.00 13.38
C LYS A 49 -32.89 -32.83 14.36
N ASN A 50 -32.64 -32.14 15.46
CA ASN A 50 -33.61 -32.07 16.53
C ASN A 50 -33.53 -30.74 17.29
N ILE A 51 -34.70 -30.27 17.72
CA ILE A 51 -34.88 -29.16 18.63
C ILE A 51 -35.66 -29.74 19.81
N LYS A 52 -35.09 -29.66 21.02
CA LYS A 52 -35.68 -30.21 22.23
C LYS A 52 -35.74 -29.15 23.31
N GLU A 53 -36.81 -29.16 24.07
CA GLU A 53 -36.90 -28.41 25.32
C GLU A 53 -36.74 -29.39 26.49
N ASP A 54 -35.82 -29.07 27.40
CA ASP A 54 -35.60 -29.84 28.64
C ASP A 54 -35.43 -28.86 29.79
N GLY A 55 -36.45 -28.79 30.67
CA GLY A 55 -36.49 -27.86 31.80
C GLY A 55 -36.37 -26.40 31.35
N ASP A 56 -35.27 -25.75 31.75
CA ASP A 56 -35.00 -24.33 31.51
C ASP A 56 -34.17 -24.07 30.23
N ARG A 57 -33.99 -25.08 29.37
CA ARG A 57 -33.12 -25.00 28.19
C ARG A 57 -33.78 -25.52 26.92
N VAL A 58 -33.42 -24.86 25.82
CA VAL A 58 -33.65 -25.35 24.46
C VAL A 58 -32.33 -25.88 23.90
N THR A 59 -32.40 -27.07 23.32
CA THR A 59 -31.25 -27.80 22.78
C THR A 59 -31.43 -28.02 21.28
N LEU A 60 -30.45 -27.58 20.50
CA LEU A 60 -30.38 -27.80 19.04
C LEU A 60 -29.29 -28.83 18.75
N GLN A 61 -29.65 -29.90 18.04
CA GLN A 61 -28.76 -31.03 17.76
C GLN A 61 -28.45 -31.13 16.26
N TYR A 62 -27.18 -30.91 15.91
CA TYR A 62 -26.69 -30.93 14.54
C TYR A 62 -25.86 -32.17 14.28
N GLU A 63 -26.06 -32.80 13.12
CA GLU A 63 -25.18 -33.84 12.63
C GLU A 63 -23.84 -33.24 12.20
N LYS A 64 -22.74 -33.76 12.73
CA LYS A 64 -21.39 -33.30 12.43
C LYS A 64 -20.64 -34.36 11.62
N PRO A 65 -20.40 -34.13 10.32
CA PRO A 65 -19.55 -35.02 9.53
C PRO A 65 -18.14 -35.16 10.12
N ASN A 66 -17.54 -36.34 9.97
CA ASN A 66 -16.14 -36.57 10.33
C ASN A 66 -15.14 -35.81 9.43
N THR A 67 -15.63 -35.24 8.33
CA THR A 67 -14.83 -34.46 7.37
C THR A 67 -14.57 -33.03 7.82
N VAL A 68 -15.27 -32.52 8.85
CA VAL A 68 -15.14 -31.14 9.34
C VAL A 68 -14.64 -31.07 10.78
N GLU A 69 -13.88 -30.02 11.08
CA GLU A 69 -13.30 -29.70 12.37
C GLU A 69 -13.85 -28.38 12.91
N SER A 70 -13.85 -28.21 14.23
CA SER A 70 -14.29 -26.96 14.86
C SER A 70 -13.30 -25.84 14.60
N LEU A 71 -13.80 -24.64 14.27
CA LEU A 71 -12.99 -23.43 14.08
C LEU A 71 -12.24 -23.03 15.37
N LEU A 72 -12.66 -23.48 16.55
CA LEU A 72 -11.90 -23.33 17.79
C LEU A 72 -10.50 -23.99 17.78
N LYS A 73 -10.19 -24.84 16.78
CA LYS A 73 -8.87 -25.45 16.58
C LYS A 73 -7.99 -24.67 15.60
N VAL A 74 -8.52 -23.64 14.94
CA VAL A 74 -7.88 -22.92 13.82
C VAL A 74 -6.52 -22.34 14.15
N LYS A 75 -6.26 -21.98 15.41
CA LYS A 75 -4.95 -21.47 15.86
C LYS A 75 -3.77 -22.44 15.64
N LYS A 76 -4.04 -23.73 15.42
CA LYS A 76 -3.02 -24.74 15.12
C LYS A 76 -2.68 -24.82 13.62
N GLU A 77 -3.47 -24.17 12.79
CA GLU A 77 -3.28 -24.14 11.34
C GLU A 77 -2.24 -23.10 10.93
N SER A 78 -1.65 -23.27 9.75
CA SER A 78 -0.72 -22.30 9.17
C SER A 78 -1.43 -21.00 8.81
N LEU A 79 -0.71 -19.87 8.79
CA LEU A 79 -1.30 -18.56 8.50
C LEU A 79 -2.08 -18.54 7.17
N VAL A 80 -1.56 -19.19 6.12
CA VAL A 80 -2.23 -19.30 4.81
C VAL A 80 -3.57 -20.03 4.92
N VAL A 81 -3.62 -21.14 5.66
CA VAL A 81 -4.86 -21.89 5.91
C VAL A 81 -5.86 -21.02 6.68
N ARG A 82 -5.38 -20.30 7.71
CA ARG A 82 -6.19 -19.40 8.52
C ARG A 82 -6.80 -18.27 7.68
N LEU A 83 -6.01 -17.61 6.84
CA LEU A 83 -6.50 -16.57 5.93
C LEU A 83 -7.46 -17.12 4.87
N SER A 84 -7.20 -18.31 4.35
CA SER A 84 -8.08 -18.95 3.37
C SER A 84 -9.47 -19.24 3.97
N ILE A 85 -9.52 -19.65 5.23
CA ILE A 85 -10.79 -19.84 5.96
C ILE A 85 -11.53 -18.50 6.13
N VAL A 86 -10.82 -17.44 6.52
CA VAL A 86 -11.42 -16.09 6.63
C VAL A 86 -12.02 -15.67 5.30
N LYS A 87 -11.26 -15.77 4.20
CA LYS A 87 -11.74 -15.47 2.84
C LYS A 87 -13.02 -16.22 2.52
N THR A 88 -13.04 -17.54 2.70
CA THR A 88 -14.23 -18.36 2.41
C THR A 88 -15.44 -17.95 3.24
N ILE A 89 -15.28 -17.55 4.50
CA ILE A 89 -16.39 -17.05 5.32
C ILE A 89 -16.94 -15.73 4.77
N LEU A 90 -16.06 -14.79 4.41
CA LEU A 90 -16.44 -13.49 3.87
C LEU A 90 -17.16 -13.62 2.51
N GLU A 91 -16.71 -14.54 1.66
CA GLU A 91 -17.33 -14.85 0.36
C GLU A 91 -18.72 -15.45 0.50
N LYS A 92 -18.90 -16.37 1.46
CA LYS A 92 -20.21 -16.98 1.75
C LYS A 92 -21.22 -15.99 2.32
N ALA A 93 -20.73 -14.92 2.93
CA ALA A 93 -21.54 -13.83 3.45
C ALA A 93 -22.72 -14.30 4.34
N PRO A 94 -22.50 -15.20 5.32
CA PRO A 94 -23.58 -15.82 6.11
C PRO A 94 -24.43 -14.83 6.91
N LEU A 95 -23.94 -13.60 7.14
CA LEU A 95 -24.69 -12.56 7.84
C LEU A 95 -25.62 -11.74 6.93
N ASP A 96 -25.50 -11.89 5.61
CA ASP A 96 -26.28 -11.13 4.63
C ASP A 96 -27.63 -11.82 4.29
N ASP A 97 -28.01 -12.82 5.11
CA ASP A 97 -29.23 -13.61 4.94
C ASP A 97 -30.47 -12.80 5.38
N PRO A 98 -31.43 -12.54 4.48
CA PRO A 98 -32.59 -11.69 4.80
C PRO A 98 -33.59 -12.40 5.73
N ASP A 99 -33.60 -13.73 5.75
CA ASP A 99 -34.62 -14.52 6.43
C ASP A 99 -34.16 -15.01 7.81
N PHE A 100 -32.85 -15.16 8.02
CA PHE A 100 -32.28 -15.75 9.23
C PHE A 100 -31.06 -14.99 9.74
N SER A 101 -30.96 -14.88 11.08
CA SER A 101 -29.74 -14.42 11.73
C SER A 101 -28.77 -15.59 11.96
N VAL A 102 -27.51 -15.45 11.55
CA VAL A 102 -26.51 -16.51 11.66
C VAL A 102 -25.44 -16.13 12.68
N SER A 103 -25.02 -17.07 13.54
CA SER A 103 -23.83 -16.87 14.38
C SER A 103 -22.57 -17.35 13.65
N ILE A 104 -21.61 -16.44 13.49
CA ILE A 104 -20.27 -16.70 12.96
C ILE A 104 -19.23 -16.89 14.08
N HIS A 105 -19.67 -17.08 15.32
CA HIS A 105 -18.78 -17.34 16.45
C HIS A 105 -17.88 -18.55 16.17
N PRO A 106 -16.58 -18.55 16.52
CA PRO A 106 -15.72 -19.71 16.28
C PRO A 106 -16.20 -21.04 16.89
N ALA A 107 -17.10 -21.00 17.86
CA ALA A 107 -17.75 -22.18 18.44
C ALA A 107 -18.86 -22.78 17.56
N THR A 108 -19.49 -21.98 16.70
CA THR A 108 -20.61 -22.37 15.80
C THR A 108 -20.16 -22.60 14.36
N VAL A 109 -18.87 -22.37 14.07
CA VAL A 109 -18.29 -22.54 12.74
C VAL A 109 -17.39 -23.78 12.69
N PHE A 110 -17.52 -24.53 11.61
CA PHE A 110 -16.74 -25.71 11.30
C PHE A 110 -16.07 -25.53 9.94
N TYR A 111 -14.90 -26.10 9.76
CA TYR A 111 -14.15 -26.03 8.52
C TYR A 111 -13.43 -27.34 8.27
N ARG A 112 -13.18 -27.67 7.00
CA ARG A 112 -12.12 -28.55 6.46
C ARG A 112 -12.55 -29.01 5.05
N PRO A 113 -11.75 -28.76 3.99
CA PRO A 113 -10.46 -28.06 4.01
C PRO A 113 -10.72 -26.56 4.29
N MET A 114 -9.69 -25.73 4.15
CA MET A 114 -9.82 -24.27 4.31
C MET A 114 -10.93 -23.61 3.48
N THR A 115 -11.41 -24.29 2.45
CA THR A 115 -12.39 -23.83 1.46
C THR A 115 -13.82 -24.38 1.70
N THR A 116 -13.98 -25.34 2.63
CA THR A 116 -15.28 -25.85 3.05
C THR A 116 -15.55 -25.38 4.46
N VAL A 117 -16.49 -24.45 4.58
CA VAL A 117 -16.97 -23.91 5.85
C VAL A 117 -18.42 -24.30 6.04
N LYS A 118 -18.76 -24.72 7.26
CA LYS A 118 -20.11 -25.05 7.69
C LYS A 118 -20.50 -24.26 8.94
N PHE A 119 -21.72 -23.77 8.97
CA PHE A 119 -22.30 -23.05 10.10
C PHE A 119 -23.31 -23.94 10.84
N THR A 120 -23.62 -23.62 12.10
CA THR A 120 -24.68 -24.32 12.85
C THR A 120 -25.84 -23.41 13.19
N TYR A 121 -25.61 -22.39 14.00
CA TYR A 121 -26.68 -21.59 14.58
C TYR A 121 -27.22 -20.58 13.55
N GLN A 122 -28.42 -20.88 13.05
CA GLN A 122 -29.29 -19.94 12.34
C GLN A 122 -30.55 -19.74 13.17
N ALA A 123 -31.03 -18.52 13.22
CA ALA A 123 -32.10 -18.07 14.11
C ALA A 123 -33.15 -17.30 13.32
N ASN A 124 -34.41 -17.71 13.47
CA ASN A 124 -35.55 -16.90 13.08
C ASN A 124 -35.78 -15.76 14.10
N ASN A 125 -36.88 -15.02 13.97
CA ASN A 125 -37.23 -13.90 14.84
C ASN A 125 -37.66 -14.29 16.28
N LEU A 126 -37.94 -15.58 16.54
CA LEU A 126 -38.33 -16.11 17.84
C LEU A 126 -37.13 -16.62 18.66
N MET A 127 -35.97 -16.76 18.00
CA MET A 127 -34.71 -17.24 18.58
C MET A 127 -33.81 -16.06 18.96
N PRO A 128 -32.87 -16.23 19.91
CA PRO A 128 -31.94 -15.17 20.26
C PRO A 128 -30.98 -14.82 19.12
N GLN A 129 -30.67 -13.52 18.99
CA GLN A 129 -29.89 -12.97 17.88
C GLN A 129 -28.87 -11.98 18.43
N GLU A 130 -27.72 -11.86 17.75
CA GLU A 130 -26.70 -10.86 18.10
C GLU A 130 -27.12 -9.50 17.58
N LYS A 131 -27.13 -8.51 18.47
CA LYS A 131 -27.61 -7.14 18.20
C LYS A 131 -26.67 -6.06 18.73
N ASN A 132 -25.65 -6.44 19.49
CA ASN A 132 -24.72 -5.51 20.11
C ASN A 132 -23.66 -5.01 19.12
N PHE A 133 -23.42 -5.73 18.03
CA PHE A 133 -22.42 -5.41 17.01
C PHE A 133 -23.02 -5.51 15.62
N ASN A 134 -22.61 -4.61 14.72
CA ASN A 134 -23.00 -4.72 13.31
C ASN A 134 -22.23 -5.86 12.61
N ASP A 135 -22.72 -6.30 11.45
CA ASP A 135 -22.18 -7.48 10.77
C ASP A 135 -20.73 -7.31 10.32
N PHE A 136 -20.32 -6.11 9.90
CA PHE A 136 -18.93 -5.88 9.53
C PHE A 136 -17.99 -5.95 10.73
N GLU A 137 -18.39 -5.44 11.89
CA GLU A 137 -17.61 -5.59 13.12
C GLU A 137 -17.45 -7.06 13.52
N ARG A 138 -18.51 -7.85 13.34
CA ARG A 138 -18.48 -9.30 13.58
C ARG A 138 -17.53 -10.02 12.61
N TYR A 139 -17.60 -9.72 11.31
CA TYR A 139 -16.64 -10.27 10.33
C TYR A 139 -15.20 -9.88 10.64
N LYS A 140 -14.95 -8.61 10.97
CA LYS A 140 -13.62 -8.11 11.32
C LYS A 140 -13.07 -8.79 12.58
N ALA A 141 -13.87 -8.92 13.63
CA ALA A 141 -13.47 -9.59 14.85
C ALA A 141 -13.18 -11.08 14.63
N LEU A 142 -13.96 -11.75 13.78
CA LEU A 142 -13.71 -13.13 13.39
C LEU A 142 -12.39 -13.28 12.63
N ALA A 143 -12.14 -12.40 11.65
CA ALA A 143 -10.88 -12.37 10.90
C ALA A 143 -9.68 -12.19 11.84
N LEU A 144 -9.74 -11.20 12.74
CA LEU A 144 -8.71 -10.97 13.75
C LEU A 144 -8.53 -12.18 14.67
N SER A 145 -9.61 -12.81 15.13
CA SER A 145 -9.53 -13.99 16.01
C SER A 145 -8.83 -15.17 15.32
N ILE A 146 -9.18 -15.45 14.07
CA ILE A 146 -8.57 -16.53 13.29
C ILE A 146 -7.07 -16.25 13.05
N VAL A 147 -6.72 -15.02 12.65
CA VAL A 147 -5.35 -14.64 12.27
C VAL A 147 -4.41 -14.45 13.46
N SER A 148 -4.90 -13.86 14.55
CA SER A 148 -4.09 -13.59 15.75
C SER A 148 -4.07 -14.75 16.75
N GLY A 149 -5.14 -15.56 16.78
CA GLY A 149 -5.37 -16.56 17.81
C GLY A 149 -5.95 -16.02 19.12
N PHE A 150 -6.24 -14.70 19.22
CA PHE A 150 -7.06 -14.15 20.30
C PHE A 150 -8.50 -14.68 20.21
N SER A 151 -9.23 -14.67 21.32
CA SER A 151 -10.64 -15.06 21.31
C SER A 151 -11.47 -14.04 20.54
N TYR A 152 -12.57 -14.49 19.96
CA TYR A 152 -13.47 -13.65 19.19
C TYR A 152 -14.03 -12.49 20.03
N GLU A 153 -14.35 -12.74 21.29
CA GLU A 153 -14.86 -11.76 22.23
C GLU A 153 -13.80 -10.69 22.55
N VAL A 154 -12.52 -11.06 22.64
CA VAL A 154 -11.43 -10.09 22.79
C VAL A 154 -11.33 -9.22 21.53
N CYS A 155 -11.43 -9.81 20.35
CA CYS A 155 -11.39 -9.07 19.08
C CYS A 155 -12.60 -8.15 18.87
N LEU A 156 -13.76 -8.47 19.43
CA LEU A 156 -14.94 -7.62 19.44
C LEU A 156 -14.80 -6.44 20.42
N ASN A 157 -14.41 -6.73 21.67
CA ASN A 157 -14.54 -5.79 22.79
C ASN A 157 -13.26 -5.02 23.14
N ASP A 158 -12.07 -5.56 22.83
CA ASP A 158 -10.78 -4.99 23.22
C ASP A 158 -9.80 -5.03 22.03
N LYS A 159 -10.16 -4.28 20.98
CA LYS A 159 -9.39 -4.18 19.73
C LYS A 159 -7.94 -3.74 20.01
N GLN A 160 -7.72 -2.83 20.97
CA GLN A 160 -6.39 -2.33 21.35
C GLN A 160 -5.43 -3.44 21.80
N ARG A 161 -5.93 -4.45 22.53
CA ARG A 161 -5.11 -5.58 22.95
C ARG A 161 -4.54 -6.39 21.78
N VAL A 162 -5.30 -6.51 20.69
CA VAL A 162 -4.86 -7.20 19.47
C VAL A 162 -3.82 -6.36 18.71
N LEU A 163 -4.02 -5.03 18.66
CA LEU A 163 -3.18 -4.10 17.90
C LEU A 163 -1.82 -3.80 18.55
N LYS A 164 -1.66 -4.05 19.86
CA LYS A 164 -0.35 -4.00 20.54
C LYS A 164 0.71 -4.91 19.93
N SER A 165 0.32 -5.92 19.15
CA SER A 165 1.22 -6.83 18.46
C SER A 165 2.06 -6.17 17.36
N LYS A 166 1.69 -4.97 16.88
CA LYS A 166 2.30 -4.25 15.74
C LYS A 166 2.43 -5.08 14.46
N ASN A 167 1.66 -6.16 14.33
CA ASN A 167 1.70 -7.02 13.15
C ASN A 167 0.99 -6.32 11.98
N PRO A 168 1.65 -6.06 10.83
CA PRO A 168 1.07 -5.30 9.73
C PRO A 168 -0.23 -5.89 9.18
N LEU A 169 -0.35 -7.22 9.12
CA LEU A 169 -1.57 -7.91 8.68
C LEU A 169 -2.72 -7.70 9.66
N LEU A 170 -2.45 -7.73 10.97
CA LEU A 170 -3.48 -7.46 11.99
C LEU A 170 -3.90 -5.99 12.01
N LEU A 171 -2.97 -5.06 11.75
CA LEU A 171 -3.27 -3.64 11.60
C LEU A 171 -4.12 -3.39 10.36
N SER A 172 -3.73 -3.93 9.21
CA SER A 172 -4.49 -3.86 7.96
C SER A 172 -5.93 -4.33 8.14
N ILE A 173 -6.14 -5.54 8.68
CA ILE A 173 -7.50 -6.08 8.95
C ILE A 173 -8.30 -5.16 9.88
N ALA A 174 -7.66 -4.55 10.87
CA ALA A 174 -8.33 -3.68 11.82
C ALA A 174 -8.74 -2.33 11.20
N GLU A 175 -7.89 -1.78 10.34
CA GLU A 175 -8.07 -0.51 9.64
C GLU A 175 -9.04 -0.60 8.46
N THR A 176 -9.31 -1.80 7.94
CA THR A 176 -10.24 -2.00 6.83
C THR A 176 -11.66 -1.47 7.14
N GLN A 177 -12.31 -0.81 6.18
CA GLN A 177 -13.59 -0.13 6.42
C GLN A 177 -14.82 -0.87 5.88
N SER A 178 -14.64 -1.91 5.05
CA SER A 178 -15.76 -2.72 4.55
C SER A 178 -15.38 -4.18 4.35
N ARG A 179 -16.38 -5.05 4.23
CA ARG A 179 -16.19 -6.49 3.99
C ARG A 179 -15.49 -6.73 2.63
N GLU A 180 -15.85 -5.96 1.61
CA GLU A 180 -15.31 -6.07 0.25
C GLU A 180 -13.83 -5.64 0.22
N GLN A 181 -13.49 -4.58 0.96
CA GLN A 181 -12.08 -4.19 1.11
C GLN A 181 -11.30 -5.27 1.87
N LEU A 182 -11.88 -5.84 2.94
CA LEU A 182 -11.22 -6.88 3.72
C LEU A 182 -10.97 -8.13 2.88
N LEU A 183 -11.92 -8.48 2.02
CA LEU A 183 -11.78 -9.58 1.09
C LEU A 183 -10.64 -9.34 0.09
N ARG A 184 -10.55 -8.14 -0.49
CA ARG A 184 -9.45 -7.75 -1.41
C ARG A 184 -8.09 -7.79 -0.73
N ASP A 185 -7.96 -7.18 0.45
CA ASP A 185 -6.68 -7.13 1.19
C ASP A 185 -6.18 -8.55 1.53
N LEU A 186 -7.12 -9.46 1.88
CA LEU A 186 -6.79 -10.86 2.15
C LEU A 186 -6.40 -11.64 0.90
N GLU A 187 -7.01 -11.35 -0.25
CA GLU A 187 -6.66 -11.95 -1.55
C GLU A 187 -5.22 -11.64 -1.94
N GLU A 188 -4.82 -10.38 -1.84
CA GLU A 188 -3.45 -9.94 -2.15
C GLU A 188 -2.42 -10.62 -1.23
N HIS A 189 -2.68 -10.67 0.08
CA HIS A 189 -1.80 -11.35 1.03
C HIS A 189 -1.73 -12.86 0.85
N LEU A 190 -2.85 -13.51 0.48
CA LEU A 190 -2.89 -14.95 0.21
C LEU A 190 -2.10 -15.29 -1.05
N ASP A 191 -2.26 -14.52 -2.13
CA ASP A 191 -1.54 -14.71 -3.39
C ASP A 191 -0.01 -14.66 -3.15
N TYR A 192 0.47 -13.68 -2.37
CA TYR A 192 1.89 -13.56 -2.00
C TYR A 192 2.41 -14.75 -1.16
N MET A 193 1.68 -15.14 -0.11
CA MET A 193 2.14 -16.20 0.79
C MET A 193 2.07 -17.60 0.17
N GLN A 194 1.10 -17.87 -0.70
CA GLN A 194 0.99 -19.15 -1.38
C GLN A 194 2.17 -19.36 -2.35
N TYR A 195 2.60 -18.31 -3.02
CA TYR A 195 3.73 -18.33 -3.94
C TYR A 195 5.09 -18.48 -3.22
N SER A 196 5.36 -17.68 -2.18
CA SER A 196 6.61 -17.78 -1.38
C SER A 196 6.79 -19.17 -0.74
N PHE A 197 5.68 -19.82 -0.35
CA PHE A 197 5.68 -21.19 0.14
C PHE A 197 6.08 -22.21 -0.94
N ILE A 198 5.57 -22.08 -2.17
CA ILE A 198 5.88 -22.99 -3.28
C ILE A 198 7.33 -22.84 -3.74
N GLU A 199 7.86 -21.62 -3.82
CA GLU A 199 9.28 -21.36 -4.08
C GLU A 199 10.18 -22.00 -3.01
N GLY A 200 9.84 -21.81 -1.73
CA GLY A 200 10.54 -22.42 -0.61
C GLY A 200 10.60 -23.95 -0.71
N VAL A 201 9.48 -24.59 -1.09
CA VAL A 201 9.37 -26.05 -1.30
C VAL A 201 10.17 -26.52 -2.53
N LYS A 202 10.17 -25.77 -3.63
CA LYS A 202 10.98 -26.06 -4.83
C LYS A 202 12.48 -25.96 -4.54
N GLN A 203 12.90 -24.97 -3.74
CA GLN A 203 14.30 -24.81 -3.33
C GLN A 203 14.74 -25.88 -2.30
N THR A 204 13.87 -26.29 -1.37
CA THR A 204 14.19 -27.37 -0.41
C THR A 204 14.33 -28.73 -1.10
N LYS A 205 13.54 -29.02 -2.15
CA LYS A 205 13.74 -30.23 -2.98
C LYS A 205 15.08 -30.25 -3.71
N ARG A 206 15.66 -29.08 -4.03
CA ARG A 206 16.99 -28.96 -4.66
C ARG A 206 18.14 -29.09 -3.64
N LYS A 207 17.92 -28.68 -2.38
CA LYS A 207 18.93 -28.70 -1.29
C LYS A 207 18.89 -29.96 -0.40
N SER A 208 17.86 -30.80 -0.45
CA SER A 208 17.73 -31.99 0.43
C SER A 208 18.68 -33.18 0.13
N ARG A 209 19.74 -32.98 -0.67
CA ARG A 209 20.92 -33.88 -0.63
C ARG A 209 21.86 -33.59 0.54
N ILE A 210 21.69 -32.50 1.29
CA ILE A 210 22.58 -32.16 2.42
C ILE A 210 21.75 -32.12 3.70
N LYS A 211 22.09 -33.05 4.60
CA LYS A 211 21.42 -33.35 5.87
C LYS A 211 21.43 -32.18 6.85
N ASN A 212 20.40 -32.21 7.72
CA ASN A 212 20.18 -31.49 8.97
C ASN A 212 19.27 -30.27 8.89
N ILE A 213 18.01 -30.59 9.19
CA ILE A 213 16.81 -29.79 9.30
C ILE A 213 16.95 -28.79 10.46
N ILE A 214 16.80 -27.50 10.16
CA ILE A 214 16.47 -26.48 11.16
C ILE A 214 14.99 -26.12 10.98
N PHE A 215 14.28 -26.25 12.10
CA PHE A 215 12.85 -26.11 12.30
C PHE A 215 12.37 -24.68 12.11
N ALA A 216 11.48 -24.46 11.13
CA ALA A 216 10.35 -23.52 11.18
C ALA A 216 9.58 -23.68 9.87
N THR A 217 8.25 -23.47 9.87
CA THR A 217 7.39 -23.39 8.68
C THR A 217 7.11 -24.67 7.89
N VAL A 218 6.56 -25.68 8.58
CA VAL A 218 5.81 -26.76 7.93
C VAL A 218 4.32 -26.49 8.12
N GLY A 219 3.69 -25.84 7.12
CA GLY A 219 2.30 -25.40 7.23
C GLY A 219 1.34 -25.86 6.13
N ILE A 220 1.84 -26.31 4.97
CA ILE A 220 0.98 -26.76 3.87
C ILE A 220 1.48 -28.07 3.25
N ALA A 221 2.80 -28.25 3.09
CA ALA A 221 3.36 -29.47 2.48
C ALA A 221 3.19 -30.75 3.33
N ALA A 222 3.17 -30.67 4.66
CA ALA A 222 2.94 -31.87 5.49
C ALA A 222 1.48 -32.34 5.54
N LEU A 223 0.51 -31.45 5.26
CA LEU A 223 -0.89 -31.83 5.16
C LEU A 223 -1.24 -32.42 3.80
N LEU A 224 -0.54 -31.99 2.73
CA LEU A 224 -0.69 -32.57 1.39
C LEU A 224 -0.20 -34.03 1.29
N ILE A 225 0.75 -34.45 2.14
CA ILE A 225 1.26 -35.82 2.14
C ILE A 225 0.48 -36.74 3.10
N ALA A 226 0.01 -36.24 4.25
CA ALA A 226 -0.61 -37.08 5.28
C ALA A 226 -2.05 -37.52 4.95
N VAL A 227 -2.81 -36.79 4.14
CA VAL A 227 -4.22 -37.13 3.80
C VAL A 227 -4.32 -37.95 2.49
N GLY A 228 -3.23 -38.05 1.73
CA GLY A 228 -3.14 -38.91 0.54
C GLY A 228 -3.28 -40.42 0.82
N LEU A 229 -3.32 -40.84 2.09
CA LEU A 229 -3.39 -42.25 2.48
C LEU A 229 -4.75 -42.74 2.98
N THR A 230 -5.77 -41.89 3.12
CA THR A 230 -7.13 -42.36 3.47
C THR A 230 -8.08 -42.20 2.29
N LYS A 231 -8.25 -43.29 1.53
CA LYS A 231 -9.24 -43.42 0.45
C LYS A 231 -10.66 -43.14 0.99
N SER A 232 -11.20 -41.96 0.72
CA SER A 232 -12.62 -41.65 0.90
C SER A 232 -13.06 -40.64 -0.16
N ALA A 233 -14.28 -40.81 -0.67
CA ALA A 233 -14.89 -40.01 -1.73
C ALA A 233 -14.94 -38.49 -1.45
N ALA A 234 -14.77 -38.07 -0.20
CA ALA A 234 -14.63 -36.67 0.21
C ALA A 234 -13.42 -35.95 -0.42
N ASN A 235 -12.40 -36.68 -0.92
CA ASN A 235 -11.17 -36.10 -1.48
C ASN A 235 -11.31 -35.54 -2.91
N LYS A 236 -12.37 -35.86 -3.67
CA LYS A 236 -12.47 -35.37 -5.07
C LYS A 236 -12.66 -33.86 -5.16
N GLN A 237 -13.45 -33.26 -4.27
CA GLN A 237 -13.61 -31.80 -4.19
C GLN A 237 -12.33 -31.09 -3.72
N TYR A 238 -11.52 -31.74 -2.88
CA TYR A 238 -10.24 -31.21 -2.42
C TYR A 238 -9.20 -31.24 -3.53
N ALA A 239 -9.12 -32.35 -4.28
CA ALA A 239 -8.20 -32.49 -5.40
C ALA A 239 -8.54 -31.51 -6.54
N SER A 240 -9.82 -31.28 -6.84
CA SER A 240 -10.24 -30.30 -7.84
C SER A 240 -10.02 -28.85 -7.41
N ALA A 241 -10.23 -28.54 -6.12
CA ALA A 241 -9.90 -27.22 -5.58
C ALA A 241 -8.40 -26.97 -5.64
N VAL A 242 -7.58 -27.94 -5.21
CA VAL A 242 -6.10 -27.87 -5.30
C VAL A 242 -5.63 -27.73 -6.75
N ALA A 243 -6.18 -28.50 -7.69
CA ALA A 243 -5.83 -28.39 -9.10
C ALA A 243 -6.22 -27.03 -9.70
N SER A 244 -7.40 -26.49 -9.34
CA SER A 244 -7.83 -25.14 -9.75
C SER A 244 -6.95 -24.04 -9.13
N TYR A 245 -6.43 -24.25 -7.92
CA TYR A 245 -5.44 -23.36 -7.31
C TYR A 245 -4.05 -23.49 -7.97
N GLU A 246 -3.60 -24.70 -8.32
CA GLU A 246 -2.36 -24.93 -9.05
C GLU A 246 -2.38 -24.29 -10.45
N GLU A 247 -3.50 -24.41 -11.17
CA GLU A 247 -3.70 -23.79 -12.49
C GLU A 247 -3.74 -22.25 -12.43
N LYS A 248 -4.43 -21.67 -11.43
CA LYS A 248 -4.42 -20.21 -11.19
C LYS A 248 -3.05 -19.67 -10.79
N ILE A 249 -2.23 -20.47 -10.10
CA ILE A 249 -0.85 -20.13 -9.71
C ILE A 249 0.11 -20.21 -10.89
N GLU A 250 -0.06 -21.18 -11.81
CA GLU A 250 0.73 -21.23 -13.04
C GLU A 250 0.47 -20.01 -13.94
N GLN A 251 -0.79 -19.56 -14.01
CA GLN A 251 -1.17 -18.40 -14.82
C GLN A 251 -0.74 -17.04 -14.21
N LYS A 252 -0.75 -16.90 -12.87
CA LYS A 252 -0.30 -15.69 -12.15
C LYS A 252 1.18 -15.68 -11.75
N GLY A 253 1.91 -16.77 -12.00
CA GLY A 253 3.27 -16.95 -11.50
C GLY A 253 4.25 -15.86 -11.92
N ALA A 254 4.14 -15.32 -13.14
CA ALA A 254 5.02 -14.27 -13.64
C ALA A 254 4.81 -12.92 -12.93
N GLU A 255 3.57 -12.55 -12.61
CA GLU A 255 3.24 -11.29 -11.94
C GLU A 255 3.73 -11.30 -10.47
N VAL A 256 3.62 -12.44 -9.80
CA VAL A 256 4.11 -12.59 -8.43
C VAL A 256 5.65 -12.69 -8.37
N LYS A 257 6.29 -13.38 -9.34
CA LYS A 257 7.76 -13.35 -9.49
C LYS A 257 8.26 -11.91 -9.63
N LEU A 258 7.58 -11.13 -10.48
CA LEU A 258 7.90 -9.74 -10.71
C LEU A 258 7.80 -8.93 -9.41
N GLN A 259 6.71 -9.04 -8.67
CA GLN A 259 6.55 -8.36 -7.38
C GLN A 259 7.61 -8.77 -6.35
N GLN A 260 7.97 -10.05 -6.29
CA GLN A 260 9.05 -10.51 -5.43
C GLN A 260 10.38 -9.86 -5.80
N TYR A 261 10.78 -9.91 -7.07
CA TYR A 261 12.04 -9.30 -7.52
C TYR A 261 12.07 -7.78 -7.28
N LEU A 262 10.92 -7.10 -7.47
CA LEU A 262 10.79 -5.69 -7.13
C LEU A 262 10.95 -5.42 -5.63
N SER A 263 10.37 -6.27 -4.76
CA SER A 263 10.48 -6.15 -3.31
C SER A 263 11.88 -6.48 -2.78
N ASP A 264 12.55 -7.46 -3.39
CA ASP A 264 13.90 -7.89 -3.02
C ASP A 264 14.99 -6.97 -3.59
N GLY A 265 14.61 -6.00 -4.45
CA GLY A 265 15.53 -5.10 -5.14
C GLY A 265 16.32 -5.76 -6.29
N ASP A 266 15.90 -6.93 -6.75
CA ASP A 266 16.52 -7.69 -7.84
C ASP A 266 15.96 -7.25 -9.20
N TYR A 267 16.23 -5.99 -9.56
CA TYR A 267 15.63 -5.35 -10.73
C TYR A 267 16.03 -5.98 -12.08
N ASP A 268 17.17 -6.67 -12.15
CA ASP A 268 17.59 -7.37 -13.36
C ASP A 268 16.67 -8.57 -13.65
N LYS A 269 16.34 -9.37 -12.62
CA LYS A 269 15.37 -10.46 -12.76
C LYS A 269 13.93 -9.97 -12.93
N ALA A 270 13.59 -8.83 -12.35
CA ALA A 270 12.31 -8.17 -12.59
C ALA A 270 12.17 -7.80 -14.08
N ALA A 271 13.20 -7.21 -14.68
CA ALA A 271 13.22 -6.88 -16.10
C ALA A 271 13.13 -8.12 -17.01
N GLU A 272 13.85 -9.20 -16.70
CA GLU A 272 13.73 -10.48 -17.41
C GLU A 272 12.29 -11.00 -17.37
N THR A 273 11.66 -10.98 -16.19
CA THR A 273 10.27 -11.42 -16.00
C THR A 273 9.28 -10.56 -16.77
N MET A 274 9.47 -9.23 -16.79
CA MET A 274 8.66 -8.31 -17.58
C MET A 274 8.79 -8.58 -19.08
N LYS A 275 10.01 -8.87 -19.56
CA LYS A 275 10.27 -9.21 -20.95
C LYS A 275 9.61 -10.53 -21.36
N GLU A 276 9.71 -11.56 -20.52
CA GLU A 276 9.01 -12.84 -20.72
C GLU A 276 7.49 -12.67 -20.74
N ALA A 277 6.96 -11.73 -19.96
CA ALA A 277 5.55 -11.36 -19.95
C ALA A 277 5.12 -10.43 -21.12
N GLY A 278 6.02 -10.16 -22.08
CA GLY A 278 5.72 -9.35 -23.25
C GLY A 278 5.55 -7.84 -22.98
N LYS A 279 6.08 -7.33 -21.86
CA LYS A 279 6.09 -5.89 -21.56
C LYS A 279 7.05 -5.15 -22.49
N SER A 280 6.76 -3.87 -22.74
CA SER A 280 7.58 -3.05 -23.63
C SER A 280 8.90 -2.64 -22.97
N GLU A 281 9.92 -2.33 -23.78
CA GLU A 281 11.18 -1.75 -23.28
C GLU A 281 10.95 -0.45 -22.50
N LYS A 282 9.94 0.33 -22.89
CA LYS A 282 9.51 1.51 -22.15
C LYS A 282 9.02 1.17 -20.73
N ASP A 283 8.21 0.11 -20.57
CA ASP A 283 7.71 -0.30 -19.25
C ASP A 283 8.86 -0.76 -18.34
N ILE A 284 9.82 -1.50 -18.91
CA ILE A 284 11.02 -1.96 -18.19
C ILE A 284 11.91 -0.75 -17.80
N SER A 285 12.06 0.23 -18.70
CA SER A 285 12.76 1.47 -18.42
C SER A 285 12.09 2.28 -17.30
N ASP A 286 10.76 2.37 -17.30
CA ASP A 286 9.98 3.07 -16.27
C ASP A 286 10.12 2.39 -14.88
N MET A 287 10.23 1.06 -14.84
CA MET A 287 10.56 0.31 -13.62
C MET A 287 11.95 0.68 -13.08
N TYR A 288 12.98 0.67 -13.93
CA TYR A 288 14.35 1.06 -13.53
C TYR A 288 14.41 2.52 -13.06
N LEU A 289 13.68 3.41 -13.73
CA LEU A 289 13.56 4.81 -13.34
C LEU A 289 12.93 4.95 -11.94
N GLY A 290 11.82 4.24 -11.67
CA GLY A 290 11.16 4.23 -10.36
C GLY A 290 12.05 3.69 -9.24
N ALA A 291 12.99 2.79 -9.57
CA ALA A 291 14.00 2.26 -8.65
C ALA A 291 15.23 3.19 -8.48
N GLY A 292 15.30 4.31 -9.21
CA GLY A 292 16.46 5.22 -9.20
C GLY A 292 17.68 4.69 -9.95
N LEU A 293 17.51 3.70 -10.82
CA LEU A 293 18.54 3.08 -11.67
C LEU A 293 18.60 3.76 -13.04
N PHE A 294 18.95 5.05 -13.05
CA PHE A 294 18.82 5.93 -14.22
C PHE A 294 19.58 5.46 -15.47
N GLN A 295 20.84 5.02 -15.33
CA GLN A 295 21.60 4.52 -16.48
C GLN A 295 20.96 3.26 -17.08
N LYS A 296 20.51 2.30 -16.24
CA LYS A 296 19.82 1.10 -16.73
C LYS A 296 18.51 1.42 -17.44
N ALA A 297 17.79 2.44 -16.97
CA ALA A 297 16.58 2.92 -17.65
C ALA A 297 16.90 3.43 -19.08
N LEU A 298 18.01 4.13 -19.28
CA LEU A 298 18.47 4.62 -20.58
C LEU A 298 19.05 3.51 -21.46
N ASP A 299 19.77 2.56 -20.87
CA ASP A 299 20.34 1.42 -21.60
C ASP A 299 19.25 0.56 -22.24
N VAL A 300 18.10 0.43 -21.57
CA VAL A 300 16.93 -0.31 -22.09
C VAL A 300 16.10 0.52 -23.06
N TYR A 301 15.85 1.79 -22.74
CA TYR A 301 15.01 2.66 -23.58
C TYR A 301 15.59 4.08 -23.64
N PRO A 302 16.52 4.35 -24.57
CA PRO A 302 17.22 5.65 -24.67
C PRO A 302 16.29 6.85 -24.87
N LYS A 303 15.11 6.62 -25.45
CA LYS A 303 14.08 7.66 -25.64
C LYS A 303 13.48 8.18 -24.32
N ASN A 304 13.79 7.57 -23.17
CA ASN A 304 13.36 8.05 -21.85
C ASN A 304 14.25 9.15 -21.27
N LEU A 305 15.24 9.64 -22.03
CA LEU A 305 16.22 10.63 -21.57
C LEU A 305 15.59 11.86 -20.92
N GLU A 306 14.66 12.55 -21.59
CA GLU A 306 13.99 13.74 -21.05
C GLU A 306 13.35 13.42 -19.68
N LYS A 307 12.62 12.30 -19.58
CA LYS A 307 11.97 11.88 -18.34
C LYS A 307 12.96 11.56 -17.21
N VAL A 308 14.11 10.94 -17.54
CA VAL A 308 15.19 10.68 -16.57
C VAL A 308 15.74 12.00 -16.04
N ILE A 309 16.04 12.96 -16.92
CA ILE A 309 16.56 14.28 -16.57
C ILE A 309 15.56 15.03 -15.68
N GLU A 310 14.29 15.11 -16.07
CA GLU A 310 13.25 15.77 -15.28
C GLU A 310 13.10 15.18 -13.88
N THR A 311 13.16 13.85 -13.78
CA THR A 311 13.10 13.15 -12.49
C THR A 311 14.28 13.54 -11.60
N LEU A 312 15.49 13.63 -12.16
CA LEU A 312 16.69 14.04 -11.42
C LEU A 312 16.60 15.48 -10.91
N TYR A 313 16.06 16.42 -11.70
CA TYR A 313 15.82 17.80 -11.25
C TYR A 313 14.75 17.86 -10.16
N LYS A 314 13.63 17.15 -10.34
CA LYS A 314 12.52 17.13 -9.37
C LYS A 314 12.94 16.55 -8.01
N ASP A 315 13.80 15.54 -8.03
CA ASP A 315 14.32 14.88 -6.82
C ASP A 315 15.48 15.64 -6.16
N GLY A 316 15.95 16.75 -6.74
CA GLY A 316 17.15 17.46 -6.26
C GLY A 316 18.44 16.63 -6.39
N LYS A 317 18.54 15.79 -7.42
CA LYS A 317 19.67 14.88 -7.70
C LYS A 317 20.36 15.23 -9.03
N GLN A 318 20.36 16.50 -9.42
CA GLN A 318 20.89 17.01 -10.70
C GLN A 318 22.32 16.54 -10.97
N GLU A 319 23.16 16.46 -9.94
CA GLU A 319 24.56 16.00 -10.05
C GLU A 319 24.70 14.62 -10.72
N LYS A 320 23.70 13.74 -10.57
CA LYS A 320 23.72 12.41 -11.21
C LYS A 320 23.62 12.46 -12.73
N ILE A 321 23.22 13.59 -13.32
CA ILE A 321 23.19 13.80 -14.76
C ILE A 321 24.61 13.67 -15.34
N LEU A 322 25.63 14.09 -14.58
CA LEU A 322 27.04 14.00 -14.98
C LEU A 322 27.51 12.53 -15.16
N ASP A 323 26.91 11.60 -14.42
CA ASP A 323 27.23 10.18 -14.48
C ASP A 323 26.56 9.44 -15.66
N LEU A 324 25.56 10.06 -16.28
CA LEU A 324 24.80 9.45 -17.38
C LEU A 324 25.66 9.34 -18.65
N LYS A 325 25.56 8.19 -19.31
CA LYS A 325 26.30 7.86 -20.52
C LYS A 325 25.33 7.57 -21.64
N MET A 326 25.40 8.40 -22.67
CA MET A 326 24.77 8.16 -23.97
C MET A 326 25.74 8.59 -25.06
N LYS A 327 25.77 7.83 -26.15
CA LYS A 327 26.66 8.13 -27.28
C LYS A 327 26.03 9.23 -28.15
N ASP A 328 26.81 10.23 -28.52
CA ASP A 328 26.46 11.28 -29.49
C ASP A 328 25.08 11.91 -29.23
N ASN A 329 24.86 12.40 -28.00
CA ASN A 329 23.58 12.98 -27.59
C ASN A 329 23.74 14.42 -27.08
N ASP A 330 23.49 15.37 -27.97
CA ASP A 330 23.67 16.81 -27.71
C ASP A 330 22.77 17.30 -26.56
N TYR A 331 21.55 16.74 -26.43
CA TYR A 331 20.65 17.07 -25.33
C TYR A 331 21.27 16.75 -23.96
N LEU A 332 21.84 15.56 -23.79
CA LEU A 332 22.49 15.16 -22.55
C LEU A 332 23.76 15.98 -22.28
N GLU A 333 24.56 16.27 -23.31
CA GLU A 333 25.78 17.06 -23.14
C GLU A 333 25.47 18.51 -22.75
N LEU A 334 24.38 19.08 -23.28
CA LEU A 334 23.88 20.36 -22.82
C LEU A 334 23.39 20.30 -21.37
N GLU A 335 22.62 19.28 -20.97
CA GLU A 335 22.24 19.11 -19.56
C GLU A 335 23.44 18.98 -18.62
N LYS A 336 24.48 18.26 -19.01
CA LYS A 336 25.72 18.17 -18.23
C LYS A 336 26.38 19.53 -18.11
N SER A 337 26.44 20.29 -19.20
CA SER A 337 27.00 21.65 -19.22
C SER A 337 26.19 22.61 -18.33
N ILE A 338 24.87 22.43 -18.24
CA ILE A 338 23.99 23.18 -17.34
C ILE A 338 24.35 22.86 -15.89
N VAL A 339 24.42 21.56 -15.55
CA VAL A 339 24.72 21.10 -14.18
C VAL A 339 26.12 21.49 -13.72
N SER A 340 27.14 21.31 -14.58
CA SER A 340 28.52 21.70 -14.25
C SER A 340 28.79 23.20 -14.40
N TYR A 341 27.80 23.97 -14.86
CA TYR A 341 27.92 25.36 -15.25
C TYR A 341 29.16 25.66 -16.13
N ASP A 342 29.27 24.95 -17.26
CA ASP A 342 30.26 25.33 -18.29
C ASP A 342 29.78 26.58 -19.03
N SER A 343 30.09 27.75 -18.47
CA SER A 343 29.63 29.03 -19.03
C SER A 343 30.02 29.23 -20.49
N ASN A 344 31.13 28.65 -20.97
CA ASN A 344 31.55 28.82 -22.36
C ASN A 344 30.68 27.98 -23.30
N ALA A 345 30.45 26.71 -22.94
CA ALA A 345 29.57 25.82 -23.68
C ALA A 345 28.13 26.37 -23.72
N LEU A 346 27.59 26.77 -22.57
CA LEU A 346 26.23 27.31 -22.48
C LEU A 346 26.04 28.57 -23.33
N LYS A 347 27.04 29.47 -23.34
CA LYS A 347 26.98 30.70 -24.15
C LYS A 347 27.04 30.44 -25.65
N ALA A 348 27.84 29.45 -26.07
CA ALA A 348 27.87 29.04 -27.46
C ALA A 348 26.51 28.49 -27.91
N GLU A 349 25.82 27.78 -27.02
CA GLU A 349 24.53 27.15 -27.30
C GLU A 349 23.38 28.16 -27.48
N ILE A 350 23.45 29.34 -26.84
CA ILE A 350 22.39 30.38 -26.96
C ILE A 350 22.07 30.69 -28.43
N SER A 351 23.08 30.73 -29.30
CA SER A 351 22.91 31.01 -30.72
C SER A 351 22.13 29.93 -31.47
N PHE A 352 22.16 28.68 -31.00
CA PHE A 352 21.52 27.51 -31.60
C PHE A 352 20.14 27.19 -31.00
N LEU A 353 19.70 27.93 -29.98
CA LEU A 353 18.32 27.88 -29.51
C LEU A 353 17.39 28.43 -30.62
N GLU A 354 16.62 27.56 -31.25
CA GLU A 354 15.68 27.86 -32.34
C GLU A 354 14.24 27.46 -31.96
N ASP A 355 13.26 27.85 -32.78
CA ASP A 355 11.87 27.39 -32.66
C ASP A 355 11.81 25.85 -32.80
N GLY A 356 11.71 25.15 -31.66
CA GLY A 356 11.73 23.69 -31.58
C GLY A 356 12.69 23.12 -30.54
N THR A 357 13.58 23.94 -29.95
CA THR A 357 14.37 23.53 -28.79
C THR A 357 13.48 23.28 -27.57
N ASP A 358 13.82 22.28 -26.75
CA ASP A 358 13.09 21.97 -25.52
C ASP A 358 13.08 23.18 -24.56
N GLU A 359 11.92 23.82 -24.44
CA GLU A 359 11.71 24.99 -23.59
C GLU A 359 12.14 24.73 -22.14
N LYS A 360 11.97 23.51 -21.63
CA LYS A 360 12.36 23.17 -20.26
C LYS A 360 13.88 23.19 -20.09
N GLN A 361 14.61 22.64 -21.07
CA GLN A 361 16.07 22.66 -21.08
C GLN A 361 16.59 24.10 -21.17
N ALA A 362 16.00 24.93 -22.03
CA ALA A 362 16.33 26.35 -22.14
C ALA A 362 16.08 27.10 -20.81
N VAL A 363 14.95 26.84 -20.15
CA VAL A 363 14.64 27.42 -18.84
C VAL A 363 15.66 26.98 -17.78
N ARG A 364 16.09 25.71 -17.78
CA ARG A 364 17.12 25.22 -16.86
C ARG A 364 18.47 25.91 -17.10
N MET A 365 18.87 26.07 -18.36
CA MET A 365 20.08 26.82 -18.72
C MET A 365 20.00 28.29 -18.25
N ALA A 366 18.87 28.96 -18.47
CA ALA A 366 18.69 30.35 -18.05
C ALA A 366 18.72 30.49 -16.52
N LYS A 367 18.13 29.54 -15.79
CA LYS A 367 18.22 29.48 -14.32
C LYS A 367 19.67 29.29 -13.85
N ALA A 368 20.45 28.41 -14.50
CA ALA A 368 21.86 28.23 -14.18
C ALA A 368 22.68 29.53 -14.37
N PHE A 369 22.41 30.29 -15.43
CA PHE A 369 23.00 31.63 -15.59
C PHE A 369 22.61 32.59 -14.45
N LEU A 370 21.34 32.63 -14.06
CA LEU A 370 20.87 33.49 -12.96
C LEU A 370 21.52 33.12 -11.62
N ASP A 371 21.66 31.84 -11.32
CA ASP A 371 22.28 31.36 -10.07
C ASP A 371 23.75 31.81 -9.97
N HIS A 372 24.43 31.90 -11.11
CA HIS A 372 25.81 32.37 -11.22
C HIS A 372 25.95 33.87 -11.56
N GLY A 373 24.84 34.61 -11.54
CA GLY A 373 24.83 36.07 -11.71
C GLY A 373 24.97 36.58 -13.16
N ASP A 374 24.87 35.71 -14.16
CA ASP A 374 24.90 36.08 -15.58
C ASP A 374 23.49 36.43 -16.10
N ILE A 375 22.95 37.54 -15.61
CA ILE A 375 21.60 38.01 -15.96
C ILE A 375 21.47 38.29 -17.46
N LYS A 376 22.55 38.73 -18.13
CA LYS A 376 22.53 39.04 -19.56
C LYS A 376 22.30 37.79 -20.39
N SER A 377 23.02 36.71 -20.10
CA SER A 377 22.82 35.43 -20.80
C SER A 377 21.43 34.85 -20.51
N ALA A 378 20.94 34.95 -19.28
CA ALA A 378 19.56 34.55 -18.96
C ALA A 378 18.51 35.35 -19.78
N GLN A 379 18.70 36.67 -19.93
CA GLN A 379 17.82 37.51 -20.75
C GLN A 379 17.86 37.11 -22.23
N MET A 380 19.03 36.78 -22.77
CA MET A 380 19.12 36.31 -24.18
C MET A 380 18.31 35.04 -24.42
N VAL A 381 18.26 34.12 -23.44
CA VAL A 381 17.40 32.94 -23.52
C VAL A 381 15.93 33.34 -23.41
N GLN A 382 15.58 34.21 -22.46
CA GLN A 382 14.22 34.72 -22.29
C GLN A 382 13.67 35.39 -23.56
N ASP A 383 14.49 36.17 -24.26
CA ASP A 383 14.09 36.87 -25.49
C ASP A 383 13.73 35.91 -26.63
N LYS A 384 14.23 34.66 -26.58
CA LYS A 384 13.92 33.60 -27.56
C LYS A 384 12.66 32.81 -27.21
N PHE A 385 12.45 32.45 -25.94
CA PHE A 385 11.35 31.56 -25.53
C PHE A 385 10.14 32.30 -24.95
N ASN A 386 10.29 33.55 -24.53
CA ASN A 386 9.24 34.37 -23.93
C ASN A 386 8.49 33.65 -22.78
N ASN A 387 9.24 33.00 -21.89
CA ASN A 387 8.68 32.23 -20.79
C ASN A 387 8.33 33.13 -19.59
N LYS A 388 7.12 33.00 -19.04
CA LYS A 388 6.65 33.88 -17.95
C LYS A 388 7.37 33.65 -16.63
N GLU A 389 7.68 32.39 -16.30
CA GLU A 389 8.36 32.05 -15.05
C GLU A 389 9.81 32.53 -15.08
N LEU A 390 10.48 32.36 -16.23
CA LEU A 390 11.84 32.84 -16.42
C LEU A 390 11.90 34.37 -16.36
N GLN A 391 10.97 35.09 -16.99
CA GLN A 391 10.91 36.56 -16.86
C GLN A 391 10.78 36.99 -15.40
N ALA A 392 9.90 36.36 -14.64
CA ALA A 392 9.72 36.67 -13.22
C ALA A 392 11.00 36.39 -12.41
N ALA A 393 11.72 35.30 -12.70
CA ALA A 393 12.99 34.98 -12.06
C ALA A 393 14.09 36.01 -12.39
N ILE A 394 14.16 36.47 -13.65
CA ILE A 394 15.09 37.52 -14.08
C ILE A 394 14.77 38.84 -13.36
N ASP A 395 13.50 39.26 -13.34
CA ASP A 395 13.05 40.50 -12.69
C ASP A 395 13.36 40.47 -11.19
N LEU A 396 13.10 39.33 -10.54
CA LEU A 396 13.41 39.12 -9.13
C LEU A 396 14.92 39.22 -8.87
N LYS A 397 15.77 38.60 -9.71
CA LYS A 397 17.24 38.71 -9.58
C LYS A 397 17.71 40.15 -9.75
N ASN A 398 17.23 40.84 -10.78
CA ASN A 398 17.54 42.26 -11.04
C ASN A 398 17.18 43.16 -9.85
N LYS A 399 16.00 42.97 -9.26
CA LYS A 399 15.55 43.74 -8.10
C LYS A 399 16.37 43.44 -6.85
N ASN A 400 16.74 42.18 -6.62
CA ASN A 400 17.64 41.81 -5.52
C ASN A 400 19.03 42.43 -5.69
N ASP A 401 19.59 42.45 -6.90
CA ASP A 401 20.88 43.09 -7.18
C ASP A 401 20.81 44.61 -6.99
N GLN A 402 19.70 45.25 -7.38
CA GLN A 402 19.45 46.67 -7.12
C GLN A 402 19.36 46.95 -5.61
N LEU A 403 18.60 46.13 -4.88
CA LEU A 403 18.47 46.22 -3.43
C LEU A 403 19.83 46.10 -2.74
N GLN A 404 20.65 45.13 -3.17
CA GLN A 404 21.98 44.93 -2.61
C GLN A 404 22.90 46.14 -2.88
N LYS A 405 22.87 46.69 -4.10
CA LYS A 405 23.61 47.92 -4.45
C LYS A 405 23.18 49.10 -3.57
N GLU A 406 21.88 49.29 -3.35
CA GLU A 406 21.38 50.37 -2.48
C GLU A 406 21.75 50.15 -1.01
N LYS A 407 21.69 48.90 -0.52
CA LYS A 407 22.17 48.56 0.83
C LYS A 407 23.66 48.87 1.00
N ASP A 408 24.48 48.58 -0.01
CA ASP A 408 25.91 48.89 0.05
C ASP A 408 26.21 50.38 -0.12
N ASN A 409 25.40 51.11 -0.89
CA ASN A 409 25.45 52.57 -0.99
C ASN A 409 25.08 53.22 0.36
N LEU A 410 24.01 52.76 1.01
CA LEU A 410 23.59 53.23 2.34
C LEU A 410 24.72 53.06 3.37
N LYS A 411 25.39 51.90 3.39
CA LYS A 411 26.55 51.67 4.26
C LYS A 411 27.70 52.66 4.00
N LYS A 412 27.96 53.01 2.74
CA LYS A 412 28.98 54.02 2.38
C LYS A 412 28.58 55.41 2.89
N ILE A 413 27.34 55.83 2.62
CA ILE A 413 26.80 57.13 3.09
C ILE A 413 26.90 57.25 4.61
N GLN A 414 26.53 56.20 5.36
CA GLN A 414 26.62 56.19 6.82
C GLN A 414 28.07 56.35 7.31
N LYS A 415 29.02 55.61 6.71
CA LYS A 415 30.44 55.74 7.05
C LYS A 415 31.00 57.14 6.76
N ASP A 416 30.60 57.76 5.65
CA ASP A 416 31.06 59.11 5.28
C ASP A 416 30.46 60.16 6.21
N LYS A 417 29.17 60.00 6.56
CA LYS A 417 28.46 60.89 7.51
C LYS A 417 29.08 60.87 8.91
N ASP A 418 29.53 59.72 9.38
CA ASP A 418 30.16 59.58 10.70
C ASP A 418 31.53 60.27 10.77
N LYS A 419 32.22 60.40 9.63
CA LYS A 419 33.54 61.05 9.51
C LYS A 419 33.45 62.54 9.19
N GLU A 420 32.32 63.01 8.69
CA GLU A 420 32.14 64.41 8.26
C GLU A 420 31.94 65.36 9.45
N LYS A 421 32.76 66.42 9.49
CA LYS A 421 32.76 67.44 10.56
C LYS A 421 32.04 68.72 10.14
N ASP A 422 31.89 68.98 8.83
CA ASP A 422 31.16 70.14 8.33
C ASP A 422 29.64 69.95 8.47
N LYS A 423 28.96 70.89 9.16
CA LYS A 423 27.51 70.81 9.43
C LYS A 423 26.65 70.83 8.15
N LYS A 424 27.08 71.52 7.10
CA LYS A 424 26.30 71.64 5.85
C LYS A 424 26.41 70.35 5.05
N LYS A 425 27.63 69.81 4.88
CA LYS A 425 27.87 68.52 4.21
C LYS A 425 27.21 67.35 4.95
N LYS A 426 27.24 67.35 6.28
CA LYS A 426 26.56 66.34 7.10
C LYS A 426 25.05 66.32 6.88
N LYS A 427 24.39 67.48 6.79
CA LYS A 427 22.96 67.58 6.44
C LYS A 427 22.64 67.05 5.04
N ASP A 428 23.54 67.22 4.08
CA ASP A 428 23.34 66.69 2.74
C ASP A 428 23.46 65.15 2.72
N LEU A 429 24.39 64.58 3.49
CA LEU A 429 24.50 63.13 3.69
C LEU A 429 23.28 62.54 4.42
N GLU A 430 22.70 63.23 5.40
CA GLU A 430 21.44 62.82 6.05
C GLU A 430 20.27 62.73 5.06
N LYS A 431 20.18 63.67 4.11
CA LYS A 431 19.17 63.63 3.04
C LYS A 431 19.40 62.46 2.09
N GLN A 432 20.66 62.18 1.74
CA GLN A 432 21.01 61.03 0.90
C GLN A 432 20.70 59.71 1.61
N GLU A 433 21.01 59.61 2.91
CA GLU A 433 20.69 58.43 3.72
C GLU A 433 19.18 58.17 3.74
N LYS A 434 18.37 59.21 3.96
CA LYS A 434 16.91 59.07 3.93
C LYS A 434 16.41 58.56 2.57
N LYS A 435 16.90 59.16 1.47
CA LYS A 435 16.53 58.71 0.11
C LYS A 435 16.91 57.25 -0.15
N ALA A 436 18.08 56.81 0.30
CA ALA A 436 18.52 55.43 0.14
C ALA A 436 17.65 54.46 0.97
N LYS A 437 17.25 54.83 2.19
CA LYS A 437 16.29 54.04 2.99
C LYS A 437 14.93 53.93 2.32
N ASP A 438 14.38 55.06 1.86
CA ASP A 438 13.09 55.07 1.15
C ASP A 438 13.14 54.19 -0.12
N ALA A 439 14.26 54.19 -0.85
CA ALA A 439 14.47 53.34 -2.02
C ALA A 439 14.57 51.85 -1.66
N ILE A 440 15.27 51.50 -0.57
CA ILE A 440 15.36 50.13 -0.04
C ILE A 440 13.97 49.62 0.33
N ASP A 441 13.19 50.40 1.09
CA ASP A 441 11.84 50.01 1.51
C ASP A 441 10.91 49.77 0.29
N SER A 442 11.03 50.62 -0.74
CA SER A 442 10.28 50.44 -2.00
C SER A 442 10.68 49.15 -2.72
N LEU A 443 11.98 48.88 -2.84
CA LEU A 443 12.49 47.67 -3.50
C LEU A 443 12.11 46.40 -2.74
N GLU A 444 12.18 46.40 -1.41
CA GLU A 444 11.76 45.27 -0.57
C GLU A 444 10.27 44.96 -0.78
N LYS A 445 9.43 45.99 -0.86
CA LYS A 445 8.00 45.82 -1.15
C LYS A 445 7.76 45.24 -2.56
N GLU A 446 8.44 45.76 -3.57
CA GLU A 446 8.32 45.24 -4.94
C GLU A 446 8.77 43.78 -5.05
N ILE A 447 9.85 43.40 -4.35
CA ILE A 447 10.33 42.01 -4.28
C ILE A 447 9.29 41.10 -3.62
N ASP A 448 8.66 41.55 -2.53
CA ASP A 448 7.62 40.76 -1.86
C ASP A 448 6.37 40.57 -2.74
N ASP A 449 5.99 41.60 -3.50
CA ASP A 449 4.87 41.51 -4.45
C ASP A 449 5.19 40.56 -5.62
N LEU A 450 6.44 40.57 -6.11
CA LEU A 450 6.92 39.62 -7.14
C LEU A 450 6.91 38.16 -6.63
N LYS A 451 7.31 37.91 -5.38
CA LYS A 451 7.26 36.56 -4.79
C LYS A 451 5.83 36.04 -4.68
N LYS A 452 4.90 36.84 -4.15
CA LYS A 452 3.47 36.44 -4.00
C LYS A 452 2.81 36.12 -5.33
N SER A 453 3.11 36.90 -6.36
CA SER A 453 2.57 36.68 -7.70
C SER A 453 3.13 35.42 -8.39
N SER A 454 4.30 34.94 -7.95
CA SER A 454 4.89 33.67 -8.41
C SER A 454 4.37 32.42 -7.67
N GLU A 455 3.90 32.54 -6.43
CA GLU A 455 3.36 31.42 -5.61
C GLU A 455 1.87 31.14 -5.83
N SER A 456 1.16 32.02 -6.54
CA SER A 456 -0.30 31.95 -6.76
C SER A 456 -0.71 31.15 -8.01
N LYS A 457 0.21 30.37 -8.58
CA LYS A 457 0.03 29.56 -9.80
C LYS A 457 0.69 28.21 -9.58
#